data_AF-A0A847J5N8-F1
#
_entry.id   AF-A0A847J5N8-F1
#
_cell.length_a   1.000
_cell.length_b   1.000
_cell.length_c   1.000
_cell.angle_alpha   90.00
_cell.angle_beta   90.00
_cell.angle_gamma   90.00
#
_symmetry.space_group_name_H-M   'P 1'
#
loop_
_entity.id
_entity.type
_entity.pdbx_description
1 polymer ?
#
loop_
_entity_poly.entity_id
_entity_poly.type
_entity_poly.pdbx_seq_one_letter_code
_entity_poly.pdbx_strand_id
1 'polypeptide(L)'
;MIKDHFVLSLAEIEPFVAELCRLSPDFAARWAENDVRGQHGEAVEHIRHPVLGPLAFEYSAFLVDGRTDLAMIVYNPARPEDTERIGSLLAIPPVESPLAT
;
A
#
# COMPACT_ATOMS: atom_id res chain seq x y z
N MET A 1 13.85 4.43 -5.23
CA MET A 1 14.76 3.98 -4.15
C MET A 1 14.01 3.07 -3.15
N ILE A 2 13.28 2.04 -3.61
CA ILE A 2 12.71 0.97 -2.75
C ILE A 2 13.48 -0.34 -3.03
N LYS A 3 14.81 -0.26 -3.07
CA LYS A 3 15.68 -1.42 -3.31
C LYS A 3 16.67 -1.69 -2.17
N ASP A 4 16.84 -0.75 -1.24
CA ASP A 4 17.92 -0.83 -0.25
C ASP A 4 17.48 -1.30 1.15
N HIS A 5 16.18 -1.51 1.38
CA HIS A 5 15.66 -1.80 2.73
C HIS A 5 15.01 -3.18 2.93
N PHE A 6 15.01 -4.05 1.91
CA PHE A 6 14.70 -5.47 2.11
C PHE A 6 16.00 -6.26 2.08
N VAL A 7 16.39 -6.79 3.23
CA VAL A 7 17.55 -7.69 3.41
C VAL A 7 17.30 -9.03 2.71
N LEU A 8 17.44 -9.03 1.39
CA LEU A 8 17.69 -10.21 0.58
C LEU A 8 18.99 -9.94 -0.19
N SER A 9 19.90 -10.91 -0.18
CA SER A 9 21.13 -10.76 -0.96
C SER A 9 20.76 -10.65 -2.45
N LEU A 10 21.55 -9.92 -3.25
CA LEU A 10 21.29 -9.79 -4.69
C LEU A 10 21.18 -11.16 -5.40
N ALA A 11 21.88 -12.17 -4.85
CA ALA A 11 21.85 -13.56 -5.28
C ALA A 11 20.49 -14.26 -5.07
N GLU A 12 19.68 -13.80 -4.12
CA GLU A 12 18.32 -14.31 -3.85
C GLU A 12 17.26 -13.53 -4.63
N ILE A 13 17.49 -12.24 -4.89
CA ILE A 13 16.54 -11.36 -5.59
C ILE A 13 16.46 -11.70 -7.08
N GLU A 14 17.60 -11.89 -7.75
CA GLU A 14 17.62 -12.07 -9.21
C GLU A 14 16.86 -13.33 -9.68
N PRO A 15 17.04 -14.53 -9.08
CA PRO A 15 16.25 -15.71 -9.42
C PRO A 15 14.76 -15.52 -9.15
N PHE A 16 14.41 -14.85 -8.05
CA PHE A 16 13.01 -14.60 -7.67
C PHE A 16 12.32 -13.65 -8.65
N VAL A 17 12.99 -12.57 -9.04
CA VAL A 17 12.49 -11.64 -10.08
C VAL A 17 12.31 -12.36 -11.41
N ALA A 18 13.26 -13.22 -11.80
CA ALA A 18 13.16 -14.00 -13.03
C ALA A 18 11.93 -14.94 -13.02
N GLU A 19 11.65 -15.57 -11.88
CA GLU A 19 10.45 -16.39 -11.71
C GLU A 19 9.15 -15.57 -11.85
N LEU A 20 9.06 -14.42 -11.19
CA LEU A 20 7.88 -13.55 -11.27
C LEU A 20 7.63 -13.04 -12.69
N CYS A 21 8.68 -12.64 -13.41
CA CYS A 21 8.57 -12.23 -14.81
C CYS A 21 8.07 -13.37 -15.71
N ARG A 22 8.48 -14.63 -15.43
CA ARG A 22 7.99 -15.80 -16.18
C ARG A 22 6.52 -16.11 -15.89
N LEU A 23 6.07 -15.90 -14.65
CA LEU A 23 4.70 -16.18 -14.22
C LEU A 23 3.70 -15.09 -14.61
N SER A 24 4.16 -13.85 -14.79
CA SER A 24 3.29 -12.69 -15.05
C SER A 24 3.90 -11.75 -16.10
N PRO A 25 3.38 -11.76 -17.35
CA PRO A 25 3.78 -10.81 -18.38
C PRO A 25 3.58 -9.35 -17.94
N ASP A 26 2.51 -9.07 -17.18
CA ASP A 26 2.24 -7.73 -16.63
C ASP A 26 3.31 -7.30 -15.62
N PHE A 27 3.78 -8.23 -14.79
CA PHE A 27 4.90 -7.97 -13.88
C PHE A 27 6.18 -7.69 -14.66
N ALA A 28 6.48 -8.50 -15.68
CA ALA A 28 7.67 -8.32 -16.52
C ALA A 28 7.70 -6.94 -17.20
N ALA A 29 6.56 -6.48 -17.73
CA ALA A 29 6.44 -5.16 -18.33
C ALA A 29 6.73 -4.05 -17.31
N ARG A 30 6.04 -4.09 -16.16
CA ARG A 30 6.21 -3.06 -15.09
C ARG A 30 7.61 -3.06 -14.50
N TRP A 31 8.21 -4.23 -14.31
CA TRP A 31 9.58 -4.35 -13.79
C TRP A 31 10.61 -3.76 -14.77
N ALA A 32 10.43 -3.99 -16.07
CA ALA A 32 11.29 -3.42 -17.11
C ALA A 32 11.15 -1.90 -17.22
N GLU A 33 9.94 -1.36 -17.04
CA GLU A 33 9.69 0.08 -17.01
C GLU A 33 10.41 0.76 -15.84
N ASN A 34 10.54 0.08 -14.69
CA ASN A 34 11.23 0.57 -13.49
C ASN A 34 10.80 2.01 -13.09
N ASP A 35 9.54 2.38 -13.37
CA ASP A 35 8.96 3.69 -13.04
C ASP A 35 8.60 3.77 -11.55
N VAL A 36 9.61 3.53 -10.69
CA VAL A 36 9.49 3.63 -9.25
C VAL A 36 9.59 5.11 -8.86
N ARG A 37 8.43 5.76 -8.78
CA ARG A 37 8.32 7.12 -8.24
C ARG A 37 8.67 7.07 -6.74
N GLY A 38 9.55 7.97 -6.30
CA GLY A 38 9.98 8.01 -4.91
C GLY A 38 8.80 8.25 -3.97
N GLN A 39 8.65 7.42 -2.94
CA GLN A 39 7.71 7.68 -1.85
C GLN A 39 8.29 8.79 -0.97
N HIS A 40 7.80 10.01 -1.16
CA HIS A 40 7.97 11.08 -0.19
C HIS A 40 6.62 11.76 0.00
N GLY A 41 5.99 11.51 1.15
CA GLY A 41 4.81 12.25 1.60
C GLY A 41 3.48 11.58 1.33
N GLU A 42 2.53 11.92 2.21
CA GLU A 42 1.09 11.66 2.15
C GLU A 42 0.59 11.64 0.69
N ALA A 43 -0.02 10.53 0.29
CA ALA A 43 -0.60 10.38 -1.04
C ALA A 43 -2.04 9.87 -0.92
N VAL A 44 -2.91 10.27 -1.85
CA VAL A 44 -4.26 9.69 -1.93
C VAL A 44 -4.25 8.52 -2.90
N GLU A 45 -4.27 7.31 -2.36
CA GLU A 45 -4.37 6.06 -3.10
C GLU A 45 -5.82 5.82 -3.52
N HIS A 46 -6.00 5.48 -4.80
CA HIS A 46 -7.31 5.20 -5.37
C HIS A 46 -7.39 3.74 -5.78
N ILE A 47 -8.29 2.99 -5.14
CA ILE A 47 -8.50 1.58 -5.44
C ILE A 47 -9.89 1.33 -6.02
N ARG A 48 -10.02 0.29 -6.84
CA ARG A 48 -11.30 -0.21 -7.31
C ARG A 48 -11.61 -1.51 -6.57
N HIS A 49 -12.38 -1.40 -5.48
CA HIS A 49 -12.78 -2.58 -4.71
C HIS A 49 -13.87 -3.35 -5.49
N PRO A 50 -13.77 -4.68 -5.65
CA PRO A 50 -14.69 -5.44 -6.48
C PRO A 50 -16.15 -5.41 -5.98
N VAL A 51 -16.37 -5.16 -4.69
CA VAL A 51 -17.71 -5.10 -4.08
C VAL A 51 -18.16 -3.68 -3.77
N LEU A 52 -17.24 -2.81 -3.33
CA LEU A 52 -17.58 -1.46 -2.84
C LEU A 52 -17.43 -0.37 -3.91
N GLY A 53 -16.86 -0.73 -5.06
CA GLY A 53 -16.52 0.23 -6.10
C GLY A 53 -15.29 1.06 -5.74
N PRO A 54 -15.16 2.28 -6.30
CA PRO A 54 -14.02 3.15 -6.05
C PRO A 54 -13.93 3.59 -4.59
N LEU A 55 -12.73 3.52 -4.02
CA LEU A 55 -12.40 4.04 -2.69
C LEU A 55 -11.13 4.88 -2.78
N ALA A 56 -11.05 5.92 -1.95
CA ALA A 56 -9.86 6.75 -1.82
C ALA A 56 -9.30 6.66 -0.39
N PHE A 57 -7.98 6.59 -0.27
CA PHE A 57 -7.28 6.49 1.01
C PHE A 57 -6.11 7.46 1.07
N GLU A 58 -6.02 8.22 2.14
CA GLU A 58 -4.75 8.84 2.54
C GLU A 58 -3.80 7.72 2.99
N TYR A 59 -2.67 7.62 2.31
CA TYR A 59 -1.60 6.68 2.58
C TYR A 59 -0.52 7.34 3.42
N SER A 60 -0.21 6.70 4.55
CA SER A 60 0.90 7.10 5.42
C SER A 60 1.77 5.89 5.76
N ALA A 61 3.09 6.06 5.61
CA ALA A 61 4.08 5.05 5.97
C ALA A 61 4.98 5.59 7.08
N PHE A 62 5.02 4.87 8.20
CA PHE A 62 5.83 5.22 9.37
C PHE A 62 6.86 4.12 9.59
N LEU A 63 8.15 4.48 9.59
CA LEU A 63 9.22 3.55 9.96
C LEU A 63 9.23 3.37 11.48
N VAL A 64 9.48 2.14 11.94
CA VAL A 64 9.58 1.86 13.37
C VAL A 64 11.00 2.14 13.84
N ASP A 65 11.15 3.06 14.79
CA ASP A 65 12.45 3.39 15.35
C ASP A 65 13.14 2.16 15.96
N GLY A 66 14.43 2.00 15.68
CA GLY A 66 15.22 0.83 16.09
C GLY A 66 14.90 -0.49 15.37
N ARG A 67 13.92 -0.54 14.45
CA ARG A 67 13.56 -1.73 13.66
C ARG A 67 13.37 -1.37 12.19
N THR A 68 14.48 -1.24 11.48
CA THR A 68 14.52 -0.86 10.05
C THR A 68 13.85 -1.87 9.11
N ASP A 69 13.57 -3.08 9.60
CA ASP A 69 12.82 -4.13 8.92
C ASP A 69 11.30 -4.01 9.10
N LEU A 70 10.83 -3.05 9.92
CA LEU A 70 9.42 -2.84 10.20
C LEU A 70 8.95 -1.45 9.78
N ALA A 71 7.78 -1.42 9.13
CA ALA A 71 7.05 -0.20 8.83
C ALA A 71 5.57 -0.40 9.17
N MET A 72 4.94 0.65 9.70
CA MET A 72 3.49 0.73 9.87
C MET A 72 2.91 1.49 8.68
N ILE A 73 2.02 0.82 7.95
CA ILE A 73 1.31 1.40 6.81
C ILE A 73 -0.14 1.65 7.23
N VAL A 74 -0.58 2.89 7.11
CA VAL A 74 -1.95 3.32 7.46
C VAL A 74 -2.66 3.77 6.19
N TYR A 75 -3.84 3.20 5.95
CA TYR A 75 -4.78 3.65 4.95
C TYR A 75 -5.97 4.28 5.65
N ASN A 76 -6.03 5.61 5.66
CA ASN A 76 -7.15 6.35 6.23
C ASN A 76 -8.15 6.67 5.10
N PRO A 77 -9.45 6.33 5.21
CA PRO A 77 -10.42 6.71 4.19
C PRO A 77 -10.38 8.22 3.94
N ALA A 78 -10.16 8.63 2.69
CA ALA A 78 -9.97 10.03 2.35
C ALA A 78 -11.28 10.85 2.39
N ARG A 79 -12.42 10.17 2.50
CA ARG A 79 -13.76 10.78 2.49
C ARG A 79 -14.70 10.06 3.44
N PRO A 80 -15.68 10.76 4.06
CA PRO A 80 -16.69 10.14 4.91
C PRO A 80 -17.44 8.99 4.23
N GLU A 81 -17.75 9.12 2.94
CA GLU A 81 -18.47 8.08 2.20
C GLU A 81 -17.64 6.80 2.05
N ASP A 82 -16.31 6.91 2.02
CA ASP A 82 -15.42 5.77 1.95
C ASP A 82 -15.42 5.01 3.28
N THR A 83 -15.45 5.72 4.41
CA THR A 83 -15.63 5.12 5.75
C THR A 83 -16.96 4.38 5.86
N GLU A 84 -18.07 4.97 5.39
CA GLU A 84 -19.38 4.32 5.39
C GLU A 84 -19.39 3.05 4.55
N ARG A 85 -18.82 3.09 3.33
CA ARG A 85 -18.70 1.92 2.46
C ARG A 85 -17.91 0.81 3.12
N ILE A 86 -16.78 1.13 3.74
CA ILE A 86 -15.93 0.15 4.44
C ILE A 86 -16.68 -0.43 5.66
N GLY A 87 -17.35 0.42 6.44
CA GLY A 87 -18.17 0.02 7.58
C GLY A 87 -19.40 -0.82 7.19
N SER A 88 -19.85 -0.80 5.93
CA SER A 88 -20.89 -1.71 5.47
C SER A 88 -20.42 -3.16 5.31
N LEU A 89 -19.12 -3.38 5.12
CA LEU A 89 -18.51 -4.72 5.00
C LEU A 89 -17.99 -5.25 6.33
N LEU A 90 -17.35 -4.39 7.10
CA LEU A 90 -16.87 -4.74 8.43
C LEU A 90 -18.07 -4.59 9.35
N ALA A 91 -18.51 -5.62 10.05
CA ALA A 91 -19.60 -5.50 11.04
C ALA A 91 -19.18 -4.67 12.28
N ILE A 92 -18.57 -3.51 12.05
CA ILE A 92 -18.01 -2.58 13.01
C ILE A 92 -19.01 -1.43 13.11
N PRO A 93 -19.55 -1.14 14.31
CA PRO A 93 -20.39 0.03 14.50
C PRO A 93 -19.58 1.31 14.21
N PRO A 94 -20.23 2.40 13.74
CA PRO A 94 -19.52 3.64 13.43
C PRO A 94 -18.70 4.11 14.64
N VAL A 95 -17.40 4.35 14.43
CA VAL A 95 -16.52 4.93 15.45
C VAL A 95 -16.84 6.41 15.56
N GLU A 96 -17.38 6.85 16.70
CA GLU A 96 -17.55 8.27 16.99
C GLU A 96 -16.17 8.95 17.03
N SER A 97 -16.01 10.04 16.25
CA SER A 97 -14.77 10.81 16.24
C SER A 97 -14.60 11.56 17.58
N PRO A 98 -13.50 11.34 18.32
CA PRO A 98 -13.27 12.00 19.60
C PRO A 98 -12.86 13.48 19.49
N LEU A 99 -12.80 14.06 18.28
CA LEU A 99 -12.38 15.45 18.06
C LEU A 99 -13.50 16.39 17.59
N ALA A 100 -14.76 15.97 17.71
CA ALA A 100 -15.90 16.87 17.55
C ALA A 100 -16.26 17.52 18.90
N THR A 101 -15.41 18.43 19.39
CA THR A 101 -15.77 19.39 20.45
C THR A 101 -15.06 20.72 20.19
#